data_AF-A0A3D5L0C8-F1
#
_entry.id   AF-A0A3D5L0C8-F1
#
_cell.length_a   1.000
_cell.length_b   1.000
_cell.length_c   1.000
_cell.angle_alpha   90.00
_cell.angle_beta   90.00
_cell.angle_gamma   90.00
#
_symmetry.space_group_name_H-M   'P 1'
#
loop_
_entity.id
_entity.type
_entity.pdbx_description
1 polymer ?
#
loop_
_entity_poly.entity_id
_entity_poly.type
_entity_poly.pdbx_seq_one_letter_code
_entity_poly.pdbx_strand_id
1 'polypeptide(L)'
;MRLKGKMKIELRNAKTGALEKRVVRENMATNVLNDLFGINPMGVFYNFASESPKFTWSVASDSGYKMVPICPNAVGGILLFPNALEENAALVYPPTDNQPIAYASNDVNSGEQTGRGSISTTEAKAIENGYRFVWDFTTTQGNGTIRAAALTSSEGGVAGYGDIVEQRHSFRHIWRYDCGKATDDQKRILQNLVEIDFDKEKAYSIDYDGTTITLYTLRWPTFSIGLTEEFGTAVDFSVLETVTFTPTTFQWPNKTSYQYHYFLDGEDGYWYGFANKENSTGNATVYWCRISKEDHSFTEGKWSLTQTYLCCIGAHEYTSTPALGSKAVIRNGYLYVLRYQRTGVYKINLSNSADVTLIDFGFTSGNKPVFAQGDRDAFLLKHRGLIIGYSFLLTESDQVIQTKGQTRDFITSYGTESASVSSQFFPYGNGELLFYVTQSYGTEYFGCILAT
;
A
#
# COMPACT_ATOMS: atom_id res chain seq x y z
N MET A 1 6.71 -24.95 -18.82
CA MET A 1 7.89 -25.42 -18.07
C MET A 1 8.06 -24.48 -16.88
N ARG A 2 8.19 -24.96 -15.63
CA ARG A 2 8.41 -24.06 -14.47
C ARG A 2 9.79 -23.40 -14.62
N LEU A 3 9.87 -22.09 -14.41
CA LEU A 3 11.14 -21.36 -14.35
C LEU A 3 12.03 -22.00 -13.27
N LYS A 4 13.26 -22.33 -13.63
CA LYS A 4 14.32 -22.75 -12.71
C LYS A 4 15.51 -21.84 -12.89
N GLY A 5 16.04 -21.33 -11.81
CA GLY A 5 17.21 -20.47 -11.79
C GLY A 5 18.30 -21.07 -10.91
N LYS A 6 19.52 -20.61 -11.17
CA LYS A 6 20.72 -21.00 -10.45
C LYS A 6 21.42 -19.73 -10.00
N MET A 7 21.56 -19.57 -8.69
CA MET A 7 22.28 -18.47 -8.09
C MET A 7 23.71 -18.89 -7.76
N LYS A 8 24.66 -17.98 -8.01
CA LYS A 8 26.06 -18.11 -7.62
C LYS A 8 26.49 -16.81 -6.94
N ILE A 9 26.91 -16.89 -5.69
CA ILE A 9 27.51 -15.77 -4.94
C ILE A 9 28.99 -16.04 -4.80
N GLU A 10 29.83 -15.07 -5.19
CA GLU A 10 31.29 -15.13 -5.08
C GLU A 10 31.78 -13.94 -4.25
N LEU A 11 32.50 -14.23 -3.16
CA LEU A 11 33.24 -13.23 -2.39
C LEU A 11 34.70 -13.32 -2.83
N ARG A 12 35.28 -12.17 -3.20
CA ARG A 12 36.66 -12.06 -3.66
C ARG A 12 37.40 -11.05 -2.81
N ASN A 13 38.68 -11.34 -2.57
CA ASN A 13 39.57 -10.44 -1.87
C ASN A 13 39.76 -9.15 -2.68
N ALA A 14 39.48 -8.00 -2.07
CA ALA A 14 39.54 -6.71 -2.77
C ALA A 14 40.94 -6.32 -3.27
N LYS A 15 42.02 -6.81 -2.64
CA LYS A 15 43.40 -6.47 -3.01
C LYS A 15 44.00 -7.44 -4.03
N THR A 16 43.66 -8.72 -3.95
CA THR A 16 44.29 -9.78 -4.75
C THR A 16 43.39 -10.35 -5.83
N GLY A 17 42.08 -10.09 -5.78
CA GLY A 17 41.08 -10.70 -6.68
C GLY A 17 40.81 -12.19 -6.44
N ALA A 18 41.52 -12.79 -5.46
CA ALA A 18 41.39 -14.20 -5.12
C ALA A 18 39.98 -14.53 -4.62
N LEU A 19 39.42 -15.65 -5.07
CA LEU A 19 38.13 -16.13 -4.60
C LEU A 19 38.26 -16.63 -3.15
N GLU A 20 37.53 -16.01 -2.23
CA GLU A 20 37.53 -16.36 -0.81
C GLU A 20 36.37 -17.30 -0.45
N LYS A 21 35.19 -17.04 -1.03
CA LYS A 21 34.00 -17.86 -0.78
C LYS A 21 33.15 -17.98 -2.03
N ARG A 22 32.56 -19.15 -2.23
CA ARG A 22 31.59 -19.41 -3.30
C ARG A 22 30.41 -20.18 -2.75
N VAL A 23 29.21 -19.70 -3.05
CA VAL A 23 27.94 -20.37 -2.74
C VAL A 23 27.19 -20.57 -4.04
N VAL A 24 26.65 -21.77 -4.24
CA VAL A 24 25.77 -22.09 -5.38
C VAL A 24 24.47 -22.67 -4.82
N ARG A 25 23.34 -22.17 -5.31
CA ARG A 25 22.00 -22.61 -4.94
C ARG A 25 21.12 -22.63 -6.19
N GLU A 26 20.09 -23.46 -6.15
CA GLU A 26 18.96 -23.34 -7.07
C GLU A 26 17.92 -22.41 -6.43
N ASN A 27 17.10 -21.75 -7.25
CA ASN A 27 16.03 -20.90 -6.75
C ASN A 27 14.65 -21.53 -6.99
N MET A 28 13.68 -20.99 -6.28
CA MET A 28 12.26 -21.17 -6.55
C MET A 28 11.74 -19.90 -7.24
N ALA A 29 10.80 -20.06 -8.18
CA ALA A 29 10.01 -18.96 -8.69
C ALA A 29 8.70 -18.87 -7.91
N THR A 30 8.37 -17.68 -7.42
CA THR A 30 7.06 -17.42 -6.81
C THR A 30 5.97 -17.28 -7.87
N ASN A 31 4.72 -17.21 -7.44
CA ASN A 31 3.57 -17.07 -8.33
C ASN A 31 3.38 -15.63 -8.85
N VAL A 32 4.10 -14.63 -8.31
CA VAL A 32 3.90 -13.19 -8.58
C VAL A 32 3.77 -12.82 -10.07
N LEU A 33 4.56 -13.43 -10.96
CA LEU A 33 4.47 -13.14 -12.39
C LEU A 33 3.20 -13.71 -13.01
N ASN A 34 2.81 -14.92 -12.62
CA ASN A 34 1.56 -15.52 -13.08
C ASN A 34 0.36 -14.76 -12.51
N ASP A 35 0.46 -14.32 -11.26
CA ASP A 35 -0.59 -13.58 -10.57
C ASP A 35 -0.75 -12.18 -11.22
N LEU A 36 0.35 -11.48 -11.47
CA LEU A 36 0.36 -10.17 -12.13
C LEU A 36 -0.26 -10.18 -13.54
N PHE A 37 0.03 -11.20 -14.35
CA PHE A 37 -0.45 -11.27 -15.75
C PHE A 37 -1.69 -12.15 -15.94
N GLY A 38 -2.03 -12.98 -14.97
CA GLY A 38 -3.12 -13.95 -15.04
C GLY A 38 -4.37 -13.55 -14.24
N ILE A 39 -4.23 -12.75 -13.19
CA ILE A 39 -5.36 -12.26 -12.40
C ILE A 39 -5.96 -11.04 -13.11
N ASN A 40 -7.22 -11.16 -13.53
CA ASN A 40 -7.94 -10.12 -14.24
C ASN A 40 -9.24 -9.75 -13.49
N PRO A 41 -9.15 -8.97 -12.41
CA PRO A 41 -10.30 -8.59 -11.60
C PRO A 41 -11.23 -7.67 -12.40
N MET A 42 -12.55 -7.88 -12.29
CA MET A 42 -13.60 -7.18 -13.05
C MET A 42 -13.40 -7.27 -14.58
N GLY A 43 -12.67 -8.31 -14.99
CA GLY A 43 -11.75 -8.37 -16.13
C GLY A 43 -11.41 -7.11 -16.94
N VAL A 44 -10.87 -6.13 -16.24
CA VAL A 44 -10.27 -4.93 -16.80
C VAL A 44 -9.38 -5.16 -18.03
N PHE A 45 -8.63 -6.28 -18.13
CA PHE A 45 -7.72 -6.58 -19.25
C PHE A 45 -8.42 -6.80 -20.59
N TYR A 46 -9.73 -7.09 -20.61
CA TYR A 46 -10.47 -7.34 -21.84
C TYR A 46 -11.24 -6.12 -22.35
N ASN A 47 -11.16 -4.99 -21.66
CA ASN A 47 -11.83 -3.75 -22.06
C ASN A 47 -11.02 -2.99 -23.13
N PHE A 48 -10.84 -3.60 -24.29
CA PHE A 48 -9.98 -3.07 -25.37
C PHE A 48 -10.59 -1.90 -26.13
N ALA A 49 -11.92 -1.69 -26.04
CA ALA A 49 -12.63 -0.65 -26.78
C ALA A 49 -12.73 0.68 -26.01
N SER A 50 -12.42 0.67 -24.72
CA SER A 50 -12.53 1.84 -23.83
C SER A 50 -11.21 2.61 -23.71
N GLU A 51 -11.30 3.92 -23.50
CA GLU A 51 -10.14 4.74 -23.08
C GLU A 51 -9.65 4.41 -21.65
N SER A 52 -10.46 3.68 -20.87
CA SER A 52 -10.15 3.24 -19.49
C SER A 52 -10.69 1.83 -19.26
N PRO A 53 -9.92 0.92 -18.65
CA PRO A 53 -8.82 1.22 -17.76
C PRO A 53 -7.48 1.46 -18.47
N LYS A 54 -6.69 2.41 -17.93
CA LYS A 54 -5.35 2.70 -18.45
C LYS A 54 -4.34 1.76 -17.82
N PHE A 55 -3.64 1.01 -18.66
CA PHE A 55 -2.64 0.03 -18.26
C PHE A 55 -1.22 0.57 -18.34
N THR A 56 -0.39 0.33 -17.33
CA THR A 56 0.96 0.92 -17.23
C THR A 56 2.11 -0.07 -17.46
N TRP A 57 1.83 -1.35 -17.74
CA TRP A 57 2.86 -2.39 -17.86
C TRP A 57 3.88 -2.15 -18.99
N SER A 58 3.46 -1.61 -20.12
CA SER A 58 4.32 -1.36 -21.29
C SER A 58 4.82 0.09 -21.42
N VAL A 59 4.34 0.97 -20.55
CA VAL A 59 4.51 2.41 -20.70
C VAL A 59 5.62 2.88 -19.77
N ALA A 60 6.67 3.45 -20.35
CA ALA A 60 7.87 3.83 -19.61
C ALA A 60 7.60 4.98 -18.64
N SER A 61 7.87 4.73 -17.37
CA SER A 61 7.91 5.65 -16.25
C SER A 61 8.76 6.90 -16.56
N ASP A 62 8.65 7.99 -15.78
CA ASP A 62 9.56 9.15 -15.90
C ASP A 62 11.03 8.76 -15.65
N SER A 63 11.27 7.67 -14.91
CA SER A 63 12.59 7.05 -14.73
C SER A 63 12.97 6.08 -15.86
N GLY A 64 12.18 5.98 -16.93
CA GLY A 64 12.43 5.13 -18.09
C GLY A 64 12.07 3.64 -17.92
N TYR A 65 11.50 3.23 -16.78
CA TYR A 65 11.15 1.84 -16.50
C TYR A 65 9.80 1.43 -17.11
N LYS A 66 9.72 0.19 -17.60
CA LYS A 66 8.48 -0.46 -18.03
C LYS A 66 8.50 -1.91 -17.55
N MET A 67 7.38 -2.50 -17.11
CA MET A 67 7.36 -3.89 -16.64
C MET A 67 7.71 -4.90 -17.74
N VAL A 68 7.38 -4.60 -19.00
CA VAL A 68 7.69 -5.46 -20.14
C VAL A 68 8.83 -4.93 -21.01
N PRO A 69 9.69 -5.79 -21.58
CA PRO A 69 9.69 -7.26 -21.46
C PRO A 69 10.00 -7.76 -20.04
N ILE A 70 9.53 -8.96 -19.68
CA ILE A 70 9.65 -9.52 -18.31
C ILE A 70 11.10 -9.46 -17.80
N CYS A 71 12.06 -9.90 -18.61
CA CYS A 71 13.48 -9.67 -18.34
C CYS A 71 13.99 -8.54 -19.25
N PRO A 72 14.76 -7.57 -18.73
CA PRO A 72 15.27 -7.49 -17.36
C PRO A 72 14.41 -6.62 -16.42
N ASN A 73 13.11 -6.46 -16.66
CA ASN A 73 12.32 -5.44 -15.98
C ASN A 73 11.46 -5.98 -14.83
N ALA A 74 10.40 -6.73 -15.13
CA ALA A 74 9.58 -7.39 -14.10
C ALA A 74 10.39 -8.39 -13.25
N VAL A 75 11.48 -8.92 -13.82
CA VAL A 75 12.54 -9.63 -13.10
C VAL A 75 13.87 -9.00 -13.52
N GLY A 76 14.55 -8.36 -12.58
CA GLY A 76 15.86 -7.76 -12.84
C GLY A 76 16.44 -6.93 -11.71
N GLY A 77 15.82 -6.95 -10.54
CA GLY A 77 16.44 -6.56 -9.28
C GLY A 77 16.76 -7.77 -8.41
N ILE A 78 17.56 -7.53 -7.38
CA ILE A 78 17.89 -8.49 -6.33
C ILE A 78 17.77 -7.81 -4.96
N LEU A 79 17.23 -8.53 -3.98
CA LEU A 79 17.17 -8.15 -2.57
C LEU A 79 17.96 -9.19 -1.75
N LEU A 80 18.82 -8.72 -0.85
CA LEU A 80 19.65 -9.56 0.03
C LEU A 80 19.22 -9.36 1.49
N PHE A 81 18.91 -10.46 2.16
CA PHE A 81 18.27 -10.43 3.48
C PHE A 81 19.19 -10.92 4.59
N PRO A 82 19.08 -10.33 5.80
CA PRO A 82 19.86 -10.72 6.95
C PRO A 82 19.39 -12.03 7.58
N ASN A 83 18.12 -12.38 7.42
CA ASN A 83 17.54 -13.64 7.87
C ASN A 83 17.09 -14.51 6.69
N ALA A 84 16.88 -15.79 6.96
CA ALA A 84 16.37 -16.72 5.95
C ALA A 84 14.95 -16.30 5.50
N LEU A 85 14.63 -16.59 4.24
CA LEU A 85 13.27 -16.50 3.72
C LEU A 85 12.68 -17.91 3.63
N GLU A 86 11.38 -18.02 3.88
CA GLU A 86 10.65 -19.26 3.65
C GLU A 86 10.56 -19.55 2.14
N GLU A 87 10.91 -20.77 1.74
CA GLU A 87 10.76 -21.23 0.35
C GLU A 87 9.31 -21.64 0.08
N ASN A 88 8.45 -20.66 -0.18
CA ASN A 88 7.04 -20.85 -0.49
C ASN A 88 6.62 -20.01 -1.70
N ALA A 89 6.12 -20.67 -2.75
CA ALA A 89 5.79 -20.00 -4.02
C ALA A 89 4.65 -18.96 -3.88
N ALA A 90 3.83 -19.07 -2.84
CA ALA A 90 2.79 -18.10 -2.51
C ALA A 90 3.32 -16.89 -1.71
N LEU A 91 4.51 -16.97 -1.10
CA LEU A 91 5.09 -15.86 -0.35
C LEU A 91 5.92 -14.97 -1.27
N VAL A 92 5.30 -13.91 -1.81
CA VAL A 92 5.99 -12.97 -2.70
C VAL A 92 6.62 -11.77 -2.00
N TYR A 93 6.15 -11.41 -0.80
CA TYR A 93 6.79 -10.38 0.03
C TYR A 93 7.53 -11.01 1.20
N PRO A 94 8.70 -10.45 1.54
CA PRO A 94 9.41 -10.85 2.74
C PRO A 94 8.61 -10.49 4.00
N PRO A 95 8.88 -11.18 5.13
CA PRO A 95 8.43 -10.74 6.45
C PRO A 95 8.83 -9.29 6.71
N THR A 96 7.95 -8.53 7.35
CA THR A 96 8.15 -7.08 7.52
C THR A 96 9.24 -6.74 8.54
N ASP A 97 9.61 -7.70 9.39
CA ASP A 97 10.73 -7.64 10.32
C ASP A 97 12.06 -8.11 9.70
N ASN A 98 12.03 -8.63 8.47
CA ASN A 98 13.20 -9.06 7.71
C ASN A 98 13.45 -8.14 6.50
N GLN A 99 13.81 -6.90 6.78
CA GLN A 99 14.12 -5.91 5.74
C GLN A 99 15.44 -6.24 5.00
N PRO A 100 15.53 -5.95 3.69
CA PRO A 100 16.75 -6.20 2.93
C PRO A 100 17.90 -5.30 3.41
N ILE A 101 19.09 -5.87 3.57
CA ILE A 101 20.32 -5.12 3.94
C ILE A 101 21.10 -4.63 2.73
N ALA A 102 20.83 -5.21 1.57
CA ALA A 102 21.42 -4.83 0.31
C ALA A 102 20.47 -5.16 -0.84
N TYR A 103 20.59 -4.43 -1.93
CA TYR A 103 19.74 -4.62 -3.09
C TYR A 103 20.46 -4.12 -4.35
N ALA A 104 19.99 -4.49 -5.54
CA ALA A 104 20.46 -3.91 -6.79
C ALA A 104 19.37 -4.00 -7.86
N SER A 105 19.39 -3.06 -8.80
CA SER A 105 18.44 -2.96 -9.92
C SER A 105 19.11 -3.42 -11.22
N ASN A 106 18.44 -3.26 -12.35
CA ASN A 106 18.96 -3.54 -13.69
C ASN A 106 19.76 -2.38 -14.31
N ASP A 107 20.18 -1.43 -13.47
CA ASP A 107 20.98 -0.25 -13.80
C ASP A 107 22.14 -0.08 -12.81
N VAL A 108 22.99 0.91 -13.09
CA VAL A 108 24.18 1.19 -12.29
C VAL A 108 23.82 2.13 -11.15
N ASN A 109 24.27 1.84 -9.92
CA ASN A 109 24.12 2.74 -8.79
C ASN A 109 24.91 4.04 -9.04
N SER A 110 24.26 5.20 -8.89
CA SER A 110 24.89 6.52 -8.99
C SER A 110 25.83 6.85 -7.82
N GLY A 111 25.86 6.02 -6.78
CA GLY A 111 26.88 6.00 -5.73
C GLY A 111 26.44 6.53 -4.37
N GLU A 112 25.26 7.15 -4.26
CA GLU A 112 24.75 7.70 -3.00
C GLU A 112 24.13 6.63 -2.09
N GLN A 113 23.62 5.55 -2.68
CA GLN A 113 22.98 4.45 -1.96
C GLN A 113 23.99 3.37 -1.56
N THR A 114 24.42 3.35 -0.31
CA THR A 114 25.38 2.34 0.19
C THR A 114 24.79 0.93 0.26
N GLY A 115 23.47 0.78 0.36
CA GLY A 115 22.80 -0.52 0.25
C GLY A 115 22.74 -1.08 -1.18
N ARG A 116 23.02 -0.25 -2.19
CA ARG A 116 22.73 -0.57 -3.59
C ARG A 116 23.96 -1.02 -4.39
N GLY A 117 23.90 -2.20 -4.99
CA GLY A 117 24.87 -2.67 -5.97
C GLY A 117 24.56 -2.19 -7.39
N SER A 118 25.40 -2.56 -8.35
CA SER A 118 25.26 -2.18 -9.77
C SER A 118 25.14 -3.40 -10.65
N ILE A 119 24.32 -3.35 -11.70
CA ILE A 119 24.33 -4.41 -12.72
C ILE A 119 25.65 -4.40 -13.50
N SER A 120 26.18 -5.58 -13.83
CA SER A 120 27.26 -5.73 -14.79
C SER A 120 26.71 -5.66 -16.21
N THR A 121 26.97 -4.55 -16.90
CA THR A 121 26.49 -4.32 -18.28
C THR A 121 27.14 -5.22 -19.33
N THR A 122 28.25 -5.88 -19.00
CA THR A 122 28.96 -6.82 -19.88
C THR A 122 28.53 -8.26 -19.64
N GLU A 123 28.20 -8.62 -18.40
CA GLU A 123 27.85 -9.99 -18.05
C GLU A 123 26.35 -10.25 -18.01
N ALA A 124 25.53 -9.26 -17.65
CA ALA A 124 24.09 -9.42 -17.64
C ALA A 124 23.54 -9.39 -19.08
N LYS A 125 22.92 -10.50 -19.51
CA LYS A 125 22.41 -10.65 -20.88
C LYS A 125 21.42 -11.79 -21.03
N ALA A 126 20.65 -11.75 -22.11
CA ALA A 126 19.90 -12.90 -22.59
C ALA A 126 20.85 -14.06 -22.95
N ILE A 127 20.40 -15.28 -22.66
CA ILE A 127 21.04 -16.54 -23.04
C ILE A 127 20.03 -17.40 -23.79
N GLU A 128 20.48 -18.47 -24.45
CA GLU A 128 19.66 -19.30 -25.35
C GLU A 128 18.27 -19.67 -24.79
N ASN A 129 18.17 -19.97 -23.48
CA ASN A 129 16.93 -20.37 -22.82
C ASN A 129 16.65 -19.59 -21.53
N GLY A 130 17.02 -18.30 -21.48
CA GLY A 130 16.73 -17.48 -20.31
C GLY A 130 17.50 -16.17 -20.26
N TYR A 131 17.75 -15.70 -19.04
CA TYR A 131 18.48 -14.47 -18.79
C TYR A 131 19.51 -14.70 -17.69
N ARG A 132 20.70 -14.12 -17.85
CA ARG A 132 21.75 -14.10 -16.83
C ARG A 132 21.81 -12.70 -16.24
N PHE A 133 21.63 -12.59 -14.92
CA PHE A 133 21.88 -11.38 -14.17
C PHE A 133 23.21 -11.49 -13.42
N VAL A 134 23.95 -10.39 -13.39
CA VAL A 134 25.18 -10.25 -12.62
C VAL A 134 25.14 -8.86 -11.98
N TRP A 135 25.25 -8.82 -10.66
CA TRP A 135 25.33 -7.57 -9.90
C TRP A 135 26.62 -7.54 -9.11
N ASP A 136 27.27 -6.37 -9.12
CA ASP A 136 28.51 -6.09 -8.44
C ASP A 136 28.26 -5.19 -7.24
N PHE A 137 28.81 -5.57 -6.10
CA PHE A 137 28.83 -4.77 -4.88
C PHE A 137 30.27 -4.42 -4.55
N THR A 138 30.56 -3.13 -4.46
CA THR A 138 31.87 -2.66 -4.00
C THR A 138 32.06 -2.92 -2.50
N THR A 139 33.27 -2.74 -1.99
CA THR A 139 33.59 -2.95 -0.56
C THR A 139 32.82 -2.06 0.40
N THR A 140 32.24 -0.96 -0.09
CA THR A 140 31.43 -0.04 0.71
C THR A 140 29.93 -0.33 0.58
N GLN A 141 29.54 -1.31 -0.25
CA GLN A 141 28.16 -1.60 -0.58
C GLN A 141 27.69 -2.96 -0.07
N GLY A 142 26.42 -3.04 0.32
CA GLY A 142 25.77 -4.30 0.70
C GLY A 142 26.43 -5.03 1.87
N ASN A 143 27.05 -4.27 2.78
CA ASN A 143 27.74 -4.81 3.93
C ASN A 143 26.75 -5.37 4.97
N GLY A 144 27.05 -6.58 5.47
CA GLY A 144 26.23 -7.26 6.47
C GLY A 144 26.30 -8.77 6.34
N THR A 145 25.49 -9.47 7.13
CA THR A 145 25.33 -10.93 6.98
C THR A 145 24.23 -11.20 5.98
N ILE A 146 24.52 -11.91 4.88
CA ILE A 146 23.51 -12.30 3.88
C ILE A 146 23.12 -13.77 4.15
N ARG A 147 21.84 -14.01 4.44
CA ARG A 147 21.29 -15.36 4.67
C ARG A 147 20.31 -15.81 3.59
N ALA A 148 19.69 -14.88 2.88
CA ALA A 148 18.83 -15.17 1.74
C ALA A 148 18.99 -14.12 0.65
N ALA A 149 18.61 -14.50 -0.57
CA ALA A 149 18.57 -13.61 -1.72
C ALA A 149 17.27 -13.90 -2.51
N ALA A 150 16.56 -12.85 -2.88
CA ALA A 150 15.35 -12.93 -3.69
C ALA A 150 15.49 -12.05 -4.93
N LEU A 151 15.00 -12.52 -6.07
CA LEU A 151 14.82 -11.68 -7.24
C LEU A 151 13.58 -10.79 -7.03
N THR A 152 13.65 -9.57 -7.53
CA THR A 152 12.53 -8.63 -7.58
C THR A 152 12.50 -7.97 -8.97
N SER A 153 11.49 -7.12 -9.21
CA SER A 153 11.50 -6.21 -10.35
C SER A 153 12.70 -5.28 -10.28
N SER A 154 13.15 -4.73 -11.41
CA SER A 154 14.27 -3.79 -11.37
C SER A 154 13.95 -2.56 -10.52
N GLU A 155 12.69 -2.10 -10.52
CA GLU A 155 12.17 -1.03 -9.65
C GLU A 155 12.32 -1.36 -8.17
N GLY A 156 11.90 -2.57 -7.76
CA GLY A 156 12.10 -3.03 -6.37
C GLY A 156 13.58 -3.11 -5.99
N GLY A 157 14.48 -3.26 -6.97
CA GLY A 157 15.93 -3.20 -6.78
C GLY A 157 16.52 -1.78 -6.77
N VAL A 158 15.73 -0.73 -7.02
CA VAL A 158 16.23 0.68 -6.99
C VAL A 158 16.33 1.18 -5.57
N ALA A 159 15.32 0.92 -4.73
CA ALA A 159 15.28 1.34 -3.34
C ALA A 159 14.58 0.27 -2.51
N GLY A 160 15.33 -0.38 -1.63
CA GLY A 160 14.75 -1.26 -0.62
C GLY A 160 13.83 -0.48 0.33
N TYR A 161 12.88 -1.18 0.96
CA TYR A 161 12.08 -0.61 2.03
C TYR A 161 12.98 -0.01 3.11
N GLY A 162 12.78 1.27 3.40
CA GLY A 162 13.59 1.98 4.40
C GLY A 162 14.77 2.77 3.84
N ASP A 163 14.93 2.86 2.51
CA ASP A 163 16.02 3.65 1.94
C ASP A 163 15.87 5.16 2.20
N ILE A 164 16.99 5.79 2.53
CA ILE A 164 17.07 7.20 2.94
C ILE A 164 17.44 8.14 1.78
N VAL A 165 17.80 7.60 0.61
CA VAL A 165 18.21 8.35 -0.58
C VAL A 165 17.11 8.32 -1.64
N GLU A 166 16.34 7.24 -1.74
CA GLU A 166 15.27 7.03 -2.72
C GLU A 166 14.14 6.18 -2.11
N GLN A 167 12.89 6.36 -2.52
CA GLN A 167 11.72 5.68 -1.93
C GLN A 167 10.50 5.61 -2.86
N ARG A 168 10.57 6.15 -4.10
CA ARG A 168 9.45 6.17 -5.06
C ARG A 168 9.07 4.77 -5.57
N HIS A 169 9.96 3.80 -5.42
CA HIS A 169 9.88 2.58 -6.22
C HIS A 169 9.11 1.43 -5.58
N SER A 170 8.69 1.55 -4.31
CA SER A 170 8.05 0.46 -3.55
C SER A 170 6.66 0.06 -4.02
N PHE A 171 6.03 0.85 -4.91
CA PHE A 171 4.71 0.58 -5.45
C PHE A 171 4.68 0.83 -6.96
N ARG A 172 4.02 -0.05 -7.69
CA ARG A 172 3.81 0.03 -9.14
C ARG A 172 2.34 0.09 -9.45
N HIS A 173 1.93 1.12 -10.17
CA HIS A 173 0.62 1.13 -10.77
C HIS A 173 0.49 0.03 -11.83
N ILE A 174 -0.63 -0.70 -11.82
CA ILE A 174 -0.93 -1.72 -12.83
C ILE A 174 -2.00 -1.18 -13.78
N TRP A 175 -3.13 -0.75 -13.22
CA TRP A 175 -4.25 -0.17 -13.95
C TRP A 175 -5.10 0.73 -13.06
N ARG A 176 -5.82 1.66 -13.68
CA ARG A 176 -6.87 2.47 -13.05
C ARG A 176 -8.06 2.63 -13.99
N TYR A 177 -9.24 2.65 -13.41
CA TYR A 177 -10.51 2.91 -14.07
C TYR A 177 -11.05 4.28 -13.65
N ASP A 178 -11.43 5.11 -14.62
CA ASP A 178 -12.04 6.42 -14.39
C ASP A 178 -13.50 6.27 -13.98
N CYS A 179 -13.82 6.62 -12.73
CA CYS A 179 -15.14 6.59 -12.15
C CYS A 179 -15.90 7.93 -12.36
N GLY A 180 -15.40 8.85 -13.19
CA GLY A 180 -16.00 10.16 -13.42
C GLY A 180 -17.45 10.12 -13.92
N LYS A 181 -17.82 9.05 -14.65
CA LYS A 181 -19.20 8.79 -15.12
C LYS A 181 -20.15 8.21 -14.06
N ALA A 182 -19.63 7.82 -12.88
CA ALA A 182 -20.47 7.35 -11.79
C ALA A 182 -21.41 8.46 -11.29
N THR A 183 -22.60 8.05 -10.87
CA THR A 183 -23.55 8.92 -10.15
C THR A 183 -22.97 9.34 -8.79
N ASP A 184 -23.45 10.46 -8.24
CA ASP A 184 -22.94 10.96 -6.94
C ASP A 184 -23.11 9.92 -5.81
N ASP A 185 -24.18 9.13 -5.83
CA ASP A 185 -24.39 8.04 -4.87
C ASP A 185 -23.37 6.92 -5.04
N GLN A 186 -23.08 6.51 -6.28
CA GLN A 186 -22.04 5.51 -6.55
C GLN A 186 -20.67 6.01 -6.09
N LYS A 187 -20.33 7.26 -6.40
CA LYS A 187 -19.08 7.91 -5.95
C LYS A 187 -18.96 7.90 -4.44
N ARG A 188 -20.02 8.27 -3.73
CA ARG A 188 -20.06 8.24 -2.27
C ARG A 188 -19.89 6.83 -1.70
N ILE A 189 -20.50 5.82 -2.30
CA ILE A 189 -20.32 4.42 -1.90
C ILE A 189 -18.87 3.97 -2.11
N LEU A 190 -18.28 4.28 -3.26
CA LEU A 190 -16.89 3.95 -3.59
C LEU A 190 -15.89 4.60 -2.63
N GLN A 191 -16.07 5.89 -2.33
CA GLN A 191 -15.24 6.62 -1.39
C GLN A 191 -15.26 6.01 0.02
N ASN A 192 -16.40 5.49 0.43
CA ASN A 192 -16.61 4.96 1.78
C ASN A 192 -16.38 3.44 1.89
N LEU A 193 -15.75 2.83 0.88
CA LEU A 193 -15.37 1.42 0.93
C LEU A 193 -14.48 1.15 2.15
N VAL A 194 -14.93 0.20 2.98
CA VAL A 194 -14.24 -0.23 4.19
C VAL A 194 -13.66 -1.64 4.05
N GLU A 195 -14.17 -2.46 3.13
CA GLU A 195 -13.68 -3.82 2.89
C GLU A 195 -14.13 -4.32 1.52
N ILE A 196 -13.29 -5.14 0.88
CA ILE A 196 -13.65 -5.92 -0.30
C ILE A 196 -13.28 -7.37 -0.02
N ASP A 197 -14.28 -8.25 -0.01
CA ASP A 197 -14.12 -9.70 0.03
C ASP A 197 -14.21 -10.22 -1.41
N PHE A 198 -13.05 -10.31 -2.07
CA PHE A 198 -12.95 -10.73 -3.46
C PHE A 198 -13.37 -12.19 -3.69
N ASP A 199 -13.22 -13.05 -2.68
CA ASP A 199 -13.56 -14.48 -2.78
C ASP A 199 -15.08 -14.69 -2.76
N LYS A 200 -15.79 -13.93 -1.91
CA LYS A 200 -17.25 -13.88 -1.91
C LYS A 200 -17.82 -12.89 -2.91
N GLU A 201 -16.94 -12.13 -3.57
CA GLU A 201 -17.24 -11.05 -4.48
C GLU A 201 -18.27 -10.05 -3.90
N LYS A 202 -17.97 -9.61 -2.67
CA LYS A 202 -18.72 -8.61 -1.92
C LYS A 202 -17.84 -7.43 -1.55
N ALA A 203 -18.44 -6.26 -1.46
CA ALA A 203 -17.78 -5.09 -0.91
C ALA A 203 -18.69 -4.43 0.14
N TYR A 204 -18.08 -3.73 1.07
CA TYR A 204 -18.75 -3.09 2.19
C TYR A 204 -18.38 -1.61 2.18
N SER A 205 -19.40 -0.76 2.26
CA SER A 205 -19.25 0.68 2.33
C SER A 205 -20.00 1.21 3.55
N ILE A 206 -19.35 2.06 4.34
CA ILE A 206 -19.95 2.64 5.54
C ILE A 206 -19.88 4.16 5.45
N ASP A 207 -21.04 4.78 5.37
CA ASP A 207 -21.19 6.21 5.24
C ASP A 207 -21.88 6.81 6.48
N TYR A 208 -21.58 8.06 6.78
CA TYR A 208 -22.20 8.79 7.87
C TYR A 208 -22.59 10.20 7.40
N ASP A 209 -23.89 10.52 7.48
CA ASP A 209 -24.42 11.82 7.05
C ASP A 209 -24.53 12.86 8.17
N GLY A 210 -24.13 12.49 9.39
CA GLY A 210 -24.13 13.36 10.58
C GLY A 210 -25.29 13.09 11.52
N THR A 211 -26.19 12.20 11.10
CA THR A 211 -27.33 11.73 11.87
C THR A 211 -27.45 10.21 11.82
N THR A 212 -27.18 9.60 10.66
CA THR A 212 -27.37 8.17 10.39
C THR A 212 -26.11 7.57 9.81
N ILE A 213 -25.66 6.46 10.39
CA ILE A 213 -24.62 5.61 9.80
C ILE A 213 -25.33 4.59 8.91
N THR A 214 -24.90 4.46 7.66
CA THR A 214 -25.46 3.52 6.68
C THR A 214 -24.38 2.54 6.24
N LEU A 215 -24.63 1.25 6.46
CA LEU A 215 -23.84 0.15 5.94
C LEU A 215 -24.50 -0.38 4.66
N TYR A 216 -23.73 -0.40 3.58
CA TYR A 216 -24.10 -1.03 2.32
C TYR A 216 -23.32 -2.33 2.14
N THR A 217 -24.04 -3.43 1.95
CA THR A 217 -23.46 -4.68 1.42
C THR A 217 -23.66 -4.68 -0.09
N LEU A 218 -22.58 -4.78 -0.84
CA LEU A 218 -22.58 -4.69 -2.30
C LEU A 218 -22.27 -6.05 -2.93
N ARG A 219 -22.91 -6.34 -4.06
CA ARG A 219 -22.42 -7.31 -5.04
C ARG A 219 -21.27 -6.64 -5.78
N TRP A 220 -20.08 -7.21 -5.69
CA TRP A 220 -18.87 -6.66 -6.27
C TRP A 220 -18.27 -7.60 -7.33
N PRO A 221 -18.69 -7.51 -8.60
CA PRO A 221 -18.36 -8.50 -9.64
C PRO A 221 -16.88 -8.47 -10.00
N THR A 222 -16.11 -9.38 -9.39
CA THR A 222 -14.64 -9.44 -9.51
C THR A 222 -14.21 -10.53 -10.48
N PHE A 223 -14.77 -11.73 -10.36
CA PHE A 223 -14.36 -12.91 -11.13
C PHE A 223 -15.52 -13.66 -11.78
N SER A 224 -16.76 -13.40 -11.35
CA SER A 224 -17.95 -13.87 -12.04
C SER A 224 -18.72 -12.71 -12.67
N ILE A 225 -19.44 -13.02 -13.75
CA ILE A 225 -20.21 -12.04 -14.53
C ILE A 225 -21.69 -12.45 -14.55
N GLY A 226 -22.55 -11.50 -14.21
CA GLY A 226 -23.99 -11.56 -14.38
C GLY A 226 -24.38 -11.20 -15.82
N LEU A 227 -25.54 -11.69 -16.28
CA LEU A 227 -26.01 -11.47 -17.65
C LEU A 227 -26.26 -10.00 -18.01
N THR A 228 -26.42 -9.15 -17.00
CA THR A 228 -26.68 -7.71 -17.15
C THR A 228 -25.54 -6.85 -16.64
N GLU A 229 -24.45 -7.45 -16.18
CA GLU A 229 -23.29 -6.72 -15.65
C GLU A 229 -22.38 -6.26 -16.80
N GLU A 230 -21.89 -5.03 -16.70
CA GLU A 230 -20.88 -4.46 -17.61
C GLU A 230 -19.47 -4.80 -17.12
N PHE A 231 -18.62 -5.13 -18.07
CA PHE A 231 -17.26 -5.58 -17.79
C PHE A 231 -16.23 -4.46 -17.82
N GLY A 232 -15.15 -4.62 -17.08
CA GLY A 232 -14.02 -3.69 -17.10
C GLY A 232 -14.29 -2.37 -16.39
N THR A 233 -15.26 -2.35 -15.46
CA THR A 233 -15.65 -1.19 -14.68
C THR A 233 -15.79 -1.55 -13.20
N ALA A 234 -15.41 -0.60 -12.32
CA ALA A 234 -15.61 -0.71 -10.88
C ALA A 234 -16.94 -0.06 -10.42
N VAL A 235 -17.72 0.49 -11.33
CA VAL A 235 -18.97 1.22 -10.99
C VAL A 235 -20.24 0.39 -11.16
N ASP A 236 -20.12 -0.83 -11.72
CA ASP A 236 -21.25 -1.72 -11.95
C ASP A 236 -21.45 -2.72 -10.80
N PHE A 237 -21.58 -2.17 -9.59
CA PHE A 237 -21.98 -2.93 -8.40
C PHE A 237 -23.48 -2.72 -8.12
N SER A 238 -24.09 -3.67 -7.41
CA SER A 238 -25.46 -3.53 -6.93
C SER A 238 -25.54 -3.63 -5.40
N VAL A 239 -26.47 -2.88 -4.81
CA VAL A 239 -26.72 -2.94 -3.37
C VAL A 239 -27.55 -4.19 -3.06
N LEU A 240 -26.98 -5.09 -2.25
CA LEU A 240 -27.64 -6.31 -1.80
C LEU A 240 -28.42 -6.08 -0.51
N GLU A 241 -27.89 -5.25 0.38
CA GLU A 241 -28.47 -4.97 1.68
C GLU A 241 -28.07 -3.57 2.13
N THR A 242 -29.00 -2.89 2.81
CA THR A 242 -28.77 -1.61 3.48
C THR A 242 -29.20 -1.73 4.93
N VAL A 243 -28.28 -1.42 5.85
CA VAL A 243 -28.54 -1.39 7.29
C VAL A 243 -28.23 0.01 7.81
N THR A 244 -29.10 0.57 8.64
CA THR A 244 -28.94 1.91 9.19
C THR A 244 -28.87 1.89 10.71
N PHE A 245 -28.05 2.78 11.26
CA PHE A 245 -27.87 2.98 12.68
C PHE A 245 -28.04 4.45 13.03
N THR A 246 -28.74 4.73 14.13
CA THR A 246 -28.89 6.09 14.66
C THR A 246 -27.99 6.23 15.90
N PRO A 247 -26.75 6.74 15.75
CA PRO A 247 -25.88 6.96 16.88
C PRO A 247 -26.45 7.97 17.87
N THR A 248 -26.26 7.71 19.16
CA THR A 248 -26.55 8.62 20.27
C THR A 248 -25.30 9.32 20.79
N THR A 249 -24.13 8.73 20.57
CA THR A 249 -22.84 9.23 21.05
C THR A 249 -21.88 9.57 19.90
N PHE A 250 -21.82 8.73 18.87
CA PHE A 250 -20.93 8.92 17.73
C PHE A 250 -21.34 10.14 16.92
N GLN A 251 -20.42 11.08 16.79
CA GLN A 251 -20.64 12.33 16.06
C GLN A 251 -19.31 12.85 15.56
N TRP A 252 -19.30 13.54 14.43
CA TRP A 252 -18.12 14.32 14.08
C TRP A 252 -18.18 15.68 14.80
N PRO A 253 -17.05 16.15 15.35
CA PRO A 253 -17.03 17.25 16.32
C PRO A 253 -17.24 18.65 15.74
N ASN A 254 -17.31 18.82 14.42
CA ASN A 254 -17.55 20.11 13.78
C ASN A 254 -18.51 20.00 12.59
N LYS A 255 -19.75 20.50 12.72
CA LYS A 255 -20.80 20.42 11.68
C LYS A 255 -20.64 21.41 10.51
N THR A 256 -19.43 21.94 10.30
CA THR A 256 -19.08 22.75 9.12
C THR A 256 -18.93 21.86 7.87
N SER A 257 -18.52 22.44 6.74
CA SER A 257 -18.35 21.77 5.43
C SER A 257 -17.45 20.52 5.42
N TYR A 258 -16.71 20.25 6.50
CA TYR A 258 -15.78 19.11 6.62
C TYR A 258 -16.26 18.15 7.69
N GLN A 259 -16.34 16.87 7.33
CA GLN A 259 -16.76 15.81 8.23
C GLN A 259 -15.52 15.07 8.72
N TYR A 260 -15.21 15.19 10.02
CA TYR A 260 -13.99 14.65 10.61
C TYR A 260 -14.20 13.25 11.17
N HIS A 261 -14.43 12.28 10.28
CA HIS A 261 -14.56 10.87 10.62
C HIS A 261 -13.85 9.98 9.59
N TYR A 262 -13.71 8.69 9.90
CA TYR A 262 -13.25 7.66 8.96
C TYR A 262 -13.69 6.29 9.44
N PHE A 263 -14.00 5.38 8.51
CA PHE A 263 -14.31 3.98 8.81
C PHE A 263 -13.16 3.08 8.35
N LEU A 264 -12.84 2.07 9.16
CA LEU A 264 -11.72 1.15 8.97
C LEU A 264 -12.18 -0.28 9.24
N ASP A 265 -11.62 -1.22 8.50
CA ASP A 265 -11.70 -2.64 8.86
C ASP A 265 -10.78 -2.93 10.06
N GLY A 266 -11.33 -3.55 11.09
CA GLY A 266 -10.58 -3.99 12.26
C GLY A 266 -9.76 -5.25 12.05
N GLU A 267 -10.09 -6.05 11.02
CA GLU A 267 -9.56 -7.41 10.79
C GLU A 267 -9.77 -8.36 11.98
N ASP A 268 -10.74 -8.04 12.85
CA ASP A 268 -11.05 -8.73 14.10
C ASP A 268 -12.53 -9.15 14.19
N GLY A 269 -13.22 -9.16 13.05
CA GLY A 269 -14.67 -9.42 12.97
C GLY A 269 -15.54 -8.18 13.15
N TYR A 270 -14.94 -6.98 13.24
CA TYR A 270 -15.67 -5.72 13.35
C TYR A 270 -15.17 -4.66 12.36
N TRP A 271 -16.07 -3.81 11.92
CA TRP A 271 -15.74 -2.51 11.34
C TRP A 271 -15.78 -1.44 12.43
N TYR A 272 -14.90 -0.45 12.33
CA TYR A 272 -14.78 0.63 13.29
C TYR A 272 -14.93 1.99 12.62
N GLY A 273 -15.72 2.88 13.21
CA GLY A 273 -15.76 4.29 12.85
C GLY A 273 -15.11 5.14 13.93
N PHE A 274 -14.30 6.13 13.55
CA PHE A 274 -13.70 7.07 14.48
C PHE A 274 -13.91 8.51 14.03
N ALA A 275 -14.12 9.41 14.98
CA ALA A 275 -14.22 10.84 14.73
C ALA A 275 -13.56 11.66 15.82
N ASN A 276 -12.76 12.65 15.46
CA ASN A 276 -12.09 13.55 16.40
C ASN A 276 -11.80 14.92 15.79
N LYS A 277 -11.62 15.90 16.67
CA LYS A 277 -11.02 17.18 16.31
C LYS A 277 -9.53 17.04 16.55
N GLU A 278 -8.72 17.52 15.61
CA GLU A 278 -7.29 17.60 15.84
C GLU A 278 -6.97 18.50 17.05
N ASN A 279 -5.91 18.15 17.79
CA ASN A 279 -5.51 18.89 18.97
C ASN A 279 -3.98 18.88 19.13
N SER A 280 -3.43 20.05 19.41
CA SER A 280 -1.99 20.24 19.68
C SER A 280 -1.67 20.32 21.18
N THR A 281 -2.71 20.42 22.02
CA THR A 281 -2.63 20.55 23.47
C THR A 281 -3.82 19.85 24.15
N GLY A 282 -3.74 19.67 25.48
CA GLY A 282 -4.83 19.12 26.28
C GLY A 282 -5.12 17.65 26.01
N ASN A 283 -6.34 17.22 26.31
CA ASN A 283 -6.79 15.85 26.09
C ASN A 283 -7.48 15.71 24.73
N ALA A 284 -7.23 14.61 24.02
CA ALA A 284 -7.99 14.29 22.81
C ALA A 284 -9.34 13.67 23.19
N THR A 285 -10.37 14.02 22.43
CA THR A 285 -11.67 13.35 22.47
C THR A 285 -11.86 12.60 21.16
N VAL A 286 -12.08 11.29 21.25
CA VAL A 286 -12.33 10.43 20.09
C VAL A 286 -13.71 9.78 20.27
N TYR A 287 -14.63 10.09 19.37
CA TYR A 287 -15.89 9.35 19.24
C TYR A 287 -15.62 8.10 18.43
N TRP A 288 -16.15 6.97 18.86
CA TRP A 288 -15.98 5.71 18.17
C TRP A 288 -17.31 4.98 18.05
N CYS A 289 -17.45 4.21 16.99
CA CYS A 289 -18.48 3.19 16.85
C CYS A 289 -17.85 1.90 16.31
N ARG A 290 -18.53 0.79 16.55
CA ARG A 290 -18.11 -0.54 16.16
C ARG A 290 -19.33 -1.33 15.70
N ILE A 291 -19.22 -1.94 14.52
CA ILE A 291 -20.27 -2.75 13.88
C ILE A 291 -19.73 -4.16 13.70
N SER A 292 -20.45 -5.16 14.21
CA SER A 292 -20.15 -6.58 14.00
C SER A 292 -20.35 -6.99 12.55
N LYS A 293 -19.38 -7.72 11.98
CA LYS A 293 -19.50 -8.28 10.62
C LYS A 293 -20.44 -9.50 10.57
N GLU A 294 -20.74 -10.11 11.72
CA GLU A 294 -21.58 -11.32 11.80
C GLU A 294 -23.08 -10.98 11.83
N ASP A 295 -23.46 -10.06 12.71
CA ASP A 295 -24.86 -9.78 13.04
C ASP A 295 -25.23 -8.29 12.97
N HIS A 296 -24.29 -7.44 12.51
CA HIS A 296 -24.45 -5.99 12.45
C HIS A 296 -24.77 -5.34 13.80
N SER A 297 -24.48 -6.00 14.93
CA SER A 297 -24.62 -5.39 16.25
C SER A 297 -23.75 -4.13 16.36
N PHE A 298 -24.39 -3.03 16.79
CA PHE A 298 -23.81 -1.70 16.84
C PHE A 298 -23.52 -1.26 18.26
N THR A 299 -22.30 -0.82 18.51
CA THR A 299 -21.87 -0.23 19.78
C THR A 299 -21.11 1.05 19.52
N GLU A 300 -21.18 1.99 20.45
CA GLU A 300 -20.52 3.29 20.32
C GLU A 300 -20.05 3.81 21.68
N GLY A 301 -19.18 4.81 21.63
CA GLY A 301 -18.71 5.47 22.83
C GLY A 301 -17.80 6.64 22.54
N LYS A 302 -17.13 7.09 23.59
CA LYS A 302 -16.22 8.22 23.56
C LYS A 302 -15.01 7.93 24.42
N TRP A 303 -13.83 8.08 23.85
CA TRP A 303 -12.57 8.06 24.59
C TRP A 303 -12.15 9.49 24.95
N SER A 304 -11.61 9.64 26.16
CA SER A 304 -10.86 10.84 26.57
C SER A 304 -9.42 10.42 26.81
N LEU A 305 -8.52 10.82 25.89
CA LEU A 305 -7.13 10.40 25.89
C LEU A 305 -6.29 11.52 26.51
N THR A 306 -5.71 11.23 27.67
CA THR A 306 -4.99 12.23 28.47
C THR A 306 -3.70 12.66 27.77
N GLN A 307 -3.49 13.97 27.61
CA GLN A 307 -2.27 14.55 27.01
C GLN A 307 -1.88 13.91 25.65
N THR A 308 -2.86 13.45 24.90
CA THR A 308 -2.68 12.80 23.60
C THR A 308 -3.03 13.82 22.51
N TYR A 309 -2.10 14.05 21.57
CA TYR A 309 -2.20 15.12 20.56
C TYR A 309 -2.41 14.52 19.18
N LEU A 310 -3.66 14.37 18.79
CA LEU A 310 -4.01 13.67 17.56
C LEU A 310 -4.19 14.66 16.43
N CYS A 311 -3.86 14.22 15.21
CA CYS A 311 -4.52 14.78 14.06
C CYS A 311 -5.93 14.22 13.88
N CYS A 312 -6.70 14.86 12.99
CA CYS A 312 -7.96 14.28 12.57
C CYS A 312 -7.71 12.89 11.98
N ILE A 313 -8.45 11.90 12.46
CA ILE A 313 -8.33 10.50 12.06
C ILE A 313 -8.69 10.37 10.58
N GLY A 314 -9.76 11.03 10.15
CA GLY A 314 -10.03 11.26 8.74
C GLY A 314 -10.77 12.56 8.49
N ALA A 315 -10.92 12.88 7.21
CA ALA A 315 -11.64 14.04 6.72
C ALA A 315 -12.37 13.67 5.43
N HIS A 316 -13.66 13.98 5.40
CA HIS A 316 -14.54 13.84 4.25
C HIS A 316 -15.09 15.21 3.84
N GLU A 317 -15.19 15.44 2.53
CA GLU A 317 -15.96 16.52 1.93
C GLU A 317 -16.83 15.93 0.82
N TYR A 318 -18.13 16.26 0.80
CA TYR A 318 -19.10 15.78 -0.20
C TYR A 318 -19.65 16.92 -1.08
N THR A 319 -18.97 18.07 -1.10
CA THR A 319 -19.36 19.24 -1.90
C THR A 319 -18.82 19.15 -3.34
N SER A 320 -18.79 20.27 -4.08
CA SER A 320 -18.31 20.34 -5.47
C SER A 320 -16.90 19.80 -5.71
N THR A 321 -16.08 19.66 -4.67
CA THR A 321 -14.78 18.99 -4.72
C THR A 321 -14.72 17.93 -3.63
N PRO A 322 -15.33 16.75 -3.86
CA PRO A 322 -15.36 15.74 -2.82
C PRO A 322 -13.94 15.28 -2.48
N ALA A 323 -13.70 14.92 -1.23
CA ALA A 323 -12.37 14.60 -0.71
C ALA A 323 -12.43 13.58 0.43
N LEU A 324 -11.43 12.69 0.50
CA LEU A 324 -11.30 11.61 1.47
C LEU A 324 -9.85 11.47 1.89
N GLY A 325 -9.54 11.68 3.17
CA GLY A 325 -8.20 11.43 3.67
C GLY A 325 -8.21 10.75 5.02
N SER A 326 -7.26 9.84 5.23
CA SER A 326 -7.01 9.19 6.52
C SER A 326 -5.64 9.54 7.08
N LYS A 327 -5.54 9.67 8.40
CA LYS A 327 -4.29 9.79 9.16
C LYS A 327 -4.22 8.69 10.22
N ALA A 328 -4.96 7.59 10.00
CA ALA A 328 -5.02 6.45 10.89
C ALA A 328 -5.15 5.12 10.16
N VAL A 329 -4.71 4.06 10.82
CA VAL A 329 -4.91 2.66 10.38
C VAL A 329 -5.17 1.78 11.61
N ILE A 330 -5.84 0.64 11.41
CA ILE A 330 -5.93 -0.41 12.43
C ILE A 330 -4.96 -1.53 12.13
N ARG A 331 -4.22 -1.98 13.14
CA ARG A 331 -3.34 -3.16 13.06
C ARG A 331 -3.38 -3.91 14.40
N ASN A 332 -3.68 -5.21 14.35
CA ASN A 332 -3.61 -6.14 15.49
C ASN A 332 -4.37 -5.65 16.75
N GLY A 333 -5.59 -5.14 16.60
CA GLY A 333 -6.40 -4.66 17.73
C GLY A 333 -6.03 -3.27 18.27
N TYR A 334 -5.17 -2.53 17.55
CA TYR A 334 -4.79 -1.16 17.89
C TYR A 334 -5.10 -0.19 16.76
N LEU A 335 -5.62 0.98 17.12
CA LEU A 335 -5.70 2.16 16.25
C LEU A 335 -4.37 2.92 16.31
N TYR A 336 -3.77 3.13 15.16
CA TYR A 336 -2.57 3.94 14.99
C TYR A 336 -2.95 5.28 14.41
N VAL A 337 -2.68 6.38 15.11
CA VAL A 337 -3.04 7.75 14.69
C VAL A 337 -1.82 8.66 14.69
N LEU A 338 -1.61 9.39 13.60
CA LEU A 338 -0.49 10.30 13.48
C LEU A 338 -0.57 11.44 14.53
N ARG A 339 0.52 11.65 15.28
CA ARG A 339 0.63 12.76 16.24
C ARG A 339 0.49 14.10 15.51
N TYR A 340 -0.16 15.07 16.15
CA TYR A 340 -0.38 16.41 15.60
C TYR A 340 0.92 17.03 15.08
N GLN A 341 1.98 16.98 15.89
CA GLN A 341 3.30 17.53 15.57
C GLN A 341 4.12 16.69 14.57
N ARG A 342 3.59 15.59 14.03
CA ARG A 342 4.29 14.72 13.04
C ARG A 342 5.59 14.10 13.53
N THR A 343 5.73 13.96 14.84
CA THR A 343 6.93 13.42 15.52
C THR A 343 6.73 12.01 16.07
N GLY A 344 5.59 11.40 15.77
CA GLY A 344 5.27 10.05 16.22
C GLY A 344 3.89 9.58 15.76
N VAL A 345 3.56 8.34 16.12
CA VAL A 345 2.22 7.76 15.99
C VAL A 345 1.75 7.31 17.36
N TYR A 346 0.52 7.64 17.73
CA TYR A 346 -0.11 7.05 18.90
C TYR A 346 -0.69 5.69 18.53
N LYS A 347 -0.33 4.68 19.31
CA LYS A 347 -0.90 3.34 19.31
C LYS A 347 -1.93 3.26 20.44
N ILE A 348 -3.20 3.08 20.11
CA ILE A 348 -4.34 3.11 21.03
C ILE A 348 -5.06 1.77 20.95
N ASN A 349 -5.21 1.07 22.07
CA ASN A 349 -5.89 -0.23 22.10
C ASN A 349 -7.39 -0.06 21.88
N LEU A 350 -7.96 -0.81 20.92
CA LEU A 350 -9.38 -0.73 20.57
C LEU A 350 -10.30 -1.19 21.72
N SER A 351 -9.82 -2.12 22.56
CA SER A 351 -10.57 -2.67 23.69
C SER A 351 -10.29 -1.97 25.02
N ASN A 352 -9.24 -1.15 25.09
CA ASN A 352 -8.85 -0.45 26.31
C ASN A 352 -8.26 0.93 26.01
N SER A 353 -9.09 1.97 26.02
CA SER A 353 -8.65 3.33 25.71
C SER A 353 -7.68 3.96 26.73
N ALA A 354 -7.36 3.28 27.83
CA ALA A 354 -6.29 3.69 28.74
C ALA A 354 -4.91 3.19 28.28
N ASP A 355 -4.86 2.16 27.43
CA ASP A 355 -3.63 1.66 26.80
C ASP A 355 -3.33 2.51 25.56
N VAL A 356 -2.57 3.59 25.79
CA VAL A 356 -2.12 4.55 24.79
C VAL A 356 -0.61 4.67 24.88
N THR A 357 0.09 4.39 23.79
CA THR A 357 1.55 4.53 23.70
C THR A 357 1.90 5.46 22.54
N LEU A 358 2.78 6.42 22.79
CA LEU A 358 3.40 7.20 21.71
C LEU A 358 4.64 6.44 21.19
N ILE A 359 4.61 6.09 19.91
CA ILE A 359 5.79 5.65 19.18
C ILE A 359 6.47 6.90 18.63
N ASP A 360 7.53 7.34 19.31
CA ASP A 360 8.30 8.52 18.94
C ASP A 360 9.22 8.21 17.75
N PHE A 361 9.27 9.11 16.78
CA PHE A 361 10.11 8.95 15.60
C PHE A 361 11.57 9.34 15.84
N GLY A 362 11.83 10.25 16.77
CA GLY A 362 13.11 10.96 16.90
C GLY A 362 13.33 12.06 15.84
N PHE A 363 12.36 12.30 14.96
CA PHE A 363 12.37 13.34 13.93
C PHE A 363 10.94 13.80 13.60
N THR A 364 10.82 14.89 12.85
CA THR A 364 9.53 15.37 12.34
C THR A 364 9.32 14.87 10.91
N SER A 365 8.31 14.03 10.69
CA SER A 365 7.90 13.61 9.33
C SER A 365 7.33 14.81 8.56
N GLY A 366 7.55 14.83 7.24
CA GLY A 366 6.92 15.82 6.38
C GLY A 366 5.39 15.76 6.46
N ASN A 367 4.72 16.92 6.37
CA ASN A 367 3.26 17.02 6.36
C ASN A 367 2.72 16.79 4.95
N LYS A 368 2.91 15.59 4.43
CA LYS A 368 2.41 15.16 3.12
C LYS A 368 1.81 13.75 3.23
N PRO A 369 0.86 13.38 2.35
CA PRO A 369 0.33 12.02 2.29
C PRO A 369 1.36 11.07 1.67
N VAL A 370 1.07 9.77 1.67
CA VAL A 370 2.00 8.74 1.19
C VAL A 370 2.27 8.84 -0.31
N PHE A 371 1.23 9.05 -1.13
CA PHE A 371 1.29 9.00 -2.60
C PHE A 371 1.08 10.33 -3.33
N ALA A 372 0.62 11.37 -2.65
CA ALA A 372 0.32 12.66 -3.26
C ALA A 372 1.03 13.82 -2.57
N GLN A 373 0.77 15.04 -3.05
CA GLN A 373 1.18 16.27 -2.36
C GLN A 373 0.01 17.04 -1.75
N GLY A 374 -1.23 16.55 -1.90
CA GLY A 374 -2.45 17.20 -1.40
C GLY A 374 -2.75 16.89 0.06
N ASP A 375 -3.53 17.76 0.69
CA ASP A 375 -3.85 17.72 2.12
C ASP A 375 -4.88 16.64 2.49
N ARG A 376 -5.46 16.00 1.46
CA ARG A 376 -6.75 15.30 1.51
C ARG A 376 -6.66 13.86 1.00
N ASP A 377 -5.54 13.20 1.29
CA ASP A 377 -5.24 11.82 0.93
C ASP A 377 -4.81 11.01 2.17
N ALA A 378 -4.46 9.74 1.98
CA ALA A 378 -3.96 8.88 3.04
C ALA A 378 -2.53 9.28 3.48
N PHE A 379 -2.40 9.71 4.73
CA PHE A 379 -1.13 9.97 5.42
C PHE A 379 -0.56 8.72 6.07
N LEU A 380 -1.42 7.77 6.42
CA LEU A 380 -1.04 6.45 6.91
C LEU A 380 -1.74 5.40 6.05
N LEU A 381 -0.96 4.42 5.59
CA LEU A 381 -1.46 3.23 4.91
C LEU A 381 -0.90 2.01 5.60
N LYS A 382 -1.67 0.92 5.60
CA LYS A 382 -1.23 -0.38 6.10
C LYS A 382 -1.10 -1.33 4.93
N HIS A 383 0.04 -2.02 4.86
CA HIS A 383 0.20 -3.14 3.97
C HIS A 383 0.82 -4.30 4.76
N ARG A 384 0.03 -5.37 4.93
CA ARG A 384 0.35 -6.47 5.85
C ARG A 384 0.65 -5.91 7.24
N GLY A 385 1.78 -6.27 7.82
CA GLY A 385 2.22 -5.74 9.10
C GLY A 385 2.90 -4.38 9.05
N LEU A 386 3.18 -3.78 7.89
CA LEU A 386 3.83 -2.47 7.81
C LEU A 386 2.81 -1.34 7.87
N ILE A 387 3.11 -0.31 8.67
CA ILE A 387 2.46 1.00 8.56
C ILE A 387 3.40 1.94 7.81
N ILE A 388 2.85 2.59 6.80
CA ILE A 388 3.59 3.40 5.82
C ILE A 388 3.16 4.84 5.99
N GLY A 389 4.13 5.71 6.31
CA GLY A 389 3.97 7.15 6.34
C GLY A 389 4.85 7.83 5.29
N TYR A 390 4.78 9.16 5.23
CA TYR A 390 5.53 9.93 4.24
C TYR A 390 7.06 9.80 4.37
N SER A 391 7.59 10.00 5.58
CA SER A 391 9.04 9.94 5.87
C SER A 391 9.44 8.76 6.76
N PHE A 392 8.56 7.77 6.91
CA PHE A 392 8.81 6.65 7.82
C PHE A 392 8.06 5.38 7.45
N LEU A 393 8.53 4.27 8.00
CA LEU A 393 7.83 2.99 8.11
C LEU A 393 7.76 2.61 9.60
N LEU A 394 6.69 1.93 10.02
CA LEU A 394 6.64 1.21 11.29
C LEU A 394 6.55 -0.29 11.00
N THR A 395 7.50 -1.04 11.52
CA THR A 395 7.49 -2.51 11.46
C THR A 395 6.37 -3.09 12.33
N GLU A 396 6.13 -4.40 12.22
CA GLU A 396 5.21 -5.13 13.09
C GLU A 396 5.54 -5.00 14.58
N SER A 397 6.83 -4.89 14.90
CA SER A 397 7.34 -4.69 16.26
C SER A 397 7.35 -3.22 16.70
N ASP A 398 6.63 -2.34 15.99
CA ASP A 398 6.59 -0.89 16.24
C ASP A 398 7.96 -0.17 16.10
N GLN A 399 8.94 -0.78 15.41
CA GLN A 399 10.22 -0.12 15.14
C GLN A 399 10.05 0.94 14.05
N VAL A 400 10.54 2.14 14.32
CA VAL A 400 10.56 3.24 13.35
C VAL A 400 11.76 3.09 12.42
N ILE A 401 11.49 3.14 11.11
CA ILE A 401 12.50 3.26 10.07
C ILE A 401 12.29 4.60 9.39
N GLN A 402 13.25 5.52 9.51
CA GLN A 402 13.22 6.79 8.78
C GLN A 402 13.51 6.53 7.30
N THR A 403 12.76 7.19 6.43
CA THR A 403 12.96 7.15 4.97
C THR A 403 13.24 8.55 4.44
N LYS A 404 13.61 8.68 3.15
CA LYS A 404 13.94 9.97 2.52
C LYS A 404 12.89 11.07 2.73
N GLY A 405 11.61 10.71 2.75
CA GLY A 405 10.51 11.68 2.87
C GLY A 405 10.21 12.41 1.55
N GLN A 406 9.85 11.63 0.54
CA GLN A 406 9.36 12.10 -0.76
C GLN A 406 8.06 11.39 -1.13
N THR A 407 7.27 11.96 -2.03
CA THR A 407 6.04 11.29 -2.46
C THR A 407 6.38 9.93 -3.07
N ARG A 408 5.64 8.87 -2.69
CA ARG A 408 5.73 7.59 -3.37
C ARG A 408 4.93 7.73 -4.65
N ASP A 409 5.58 8.20 -5.70
CA ASP A 409 4.90 8.40 -6.97
C ASP A 409 4.55 7.03 -7.54
N PHE A 410 3.27 6.83 -7.87
CA PHE A 410 2.93 5.94 -8.96
C PHE A 410 3.64 6.50 -10.16
N ILE A 411 4.66 5.83 -10.69
CA ILE A 411 5.27 6.40 -11.88
C ILE A 411 4.28 6.22 -13.04
N THR A 412 3.47 7.25 -13.29
CA THR A 412 2.48 7.28 -14.34
C THR A 412 3.11 7.86 -15.58
N SER A 413 3.12 7.06 -16.63
CA SER A 413 3.71 7.38 -17.91
C SER A 413 2.70 8.00 -18.90
N TYR A 414 1.57 8.49 -18.38
CA TYR A 414 0.49 9.12 -19.13
C TYR A 414 0.39 10.65 -18.94
N GLY A 415 1.47 11.30 -18.51
CA GLY A 415 1.50 12.72 -18.21
C GLY A 415 1.40 13.00 -16.72
N THR A 416 1.57 14.28 -16.37
CA THR A 416 1.83 14.91 -15.05
C THR A 416 0.84 14.62 -13.89
N GLU A 417 -0.01 13.61 -14.01
CA GLU A 417 -1.02 13.26 -13.01
C GLU A 417 -0.42 12.32 -11.95
N SER A 418 0.11 12.90 -10.88
CA SER A 418 0.37 12.17 -9.64
C SER A 418 -0.94 11.50 -9.20
N ALA A 419 -0.94 10.16 -9.10
CA ALA A 419 -2.09 9.46 -8.55
C ALA A 419 -2.07 9.54 -7.02
N SER A 420 -3.19 9.94 -6.44
CA SER A 420 -3.42 10.01 -5.00
C SER A 420 -4.01 8.69 -4.50
N VAL A 421 -3.67 8.27 -3.28
CA VAL A 421 -4.42 7.21 -2.59
C VAL A 421 -5.18 7.86 -1.46
N SER A 422 -6.50 7.79 -1.53
CA SER A 422 -7.41 8.47 -0.62
C SER A 422 -8.07 7.46 0.34
N SER A 423 -8.24 6.21 -0.11
CA SER A 423 -8.72 5.08 0.69
C SER A 423 -7.60 4.37 1.45
N GLN A 424 -7.96 3.43 2.32
CA GLN A 424 -7.08 2.31 2.68
C GLN A 424 -6.82 1.37 1.49
N PHE A 425 -5.89 0.44 1.63
CA PHE A 425 -5.68 -0.61 0.64
C PHE A 425 -6.65 -1.77 0.85
N PHE A 426 -7.15 -2.33 -0.26
CA PHE A 426 -7.91 -3.57 -0.29
C PHE A 426 -7.04 -4.66 -0.91
N PRO A 427 -6.38 -5.50 -0.09
CA PRO A 427 -5.46 -6.53 -0.59
C PRO A 427 -6.21 -7.70 -1.22
N TYR A 428 -5.66 -8.25 -2.31
CA TYR A 428 -6.10 -9.51 -2.91
C TYR A 428 -4.95 -10.52 -3.01
N GLY A 429 -5.29 -11.82 -3.07
CA GLY A 429 -4.33 -12.91 -3.03
C GLY A 429 -3.56 -12.90 -1.70
N ASN A 430 -2.24 -13.00 -1.75
CA ASN A 430 -1.40 -12.83 -0.56
C ASN A 430 -1.11 -11.35 -0.25
N GLY A 431 -1.96 -10.43 -0.72
CA GLY A 431 -1.78 -8.98 -0.56
C GLY A 431 -0.86 -8.34 -1.59
N GLU A 432 -0.63 -9.01 -2.71
CA GLU A 432 0.29 -8.53 -3.77
C GLU A 432 -0.36 -7.47 -4.64
N LEU A 433 -1.62 -7.69 -4.94
CA LEU A 433 -2.46 -6.72 -5.63
C LEU A 433 -3.18 -5.91 -4.56
N LEU A 434 -2.88 -4.61 -4.52
CA LEU A 434 -3.52 -3.67 -3.62
C LEU A 434 -4.47 -2.80 -4.45
N PHE A 435 -5.75 -2.92 -4.17
CA PHE A 435 -6.76 -2.08 -4.77
C PHE A 435 -6.96 -0.84 -3.91
N TYR A 436 -7.35 0.25 -4.55
CA TYR A 436 -7.50 1.54 -3.88
C TYR A 436 -8.46 2.44 -4.66
N VAL A 437 -8.92 3.48 -3.96
CA VAL A 437 -9.67 4.60 -4.52
C VAL A 437 -8.80 5.86 -4.46
N THR A 438 -8.73 6.56 -5.59
CA THR A 438 -8.15 7.89 -5.72
C THR A 438 -9.24 8.94 -5.80
N GLN A 439 -8.95 10.10 -5.23
CA GLN A 439 -9.73 11.29 -5.43
C GLN A 439 -8.85 12.50 -5.70
N SER A 440 -9.18 13.27 -6.75
CA SER A 440 -8.54 14.55 -7.02
C SER A 440 -9.48 15.46 -7.82
N TYR A 441 -9.95 16.54 -7.18
CA TYR A 441 -10.64 17.67 -7.84
C TYR A 441 -11.74 17.28 -8.85
N GLY A 442 -12.61 16.33 -8.50
CA GLY A 442 -13.73 15.90 -9.35
C GLY A 442 -13.41 14.71 -10.28
N THR A 443 -12.20 14.16 -10.21
CA THR A 443 -11.86 12.89 -10.84
C THR A 443 -11.65 11.82 -9.78
N GLU A 444 -12.31 10.68 -9.97
CA GLU A 444 -12.27 9.54 -9.07
C GLU A 444 -11.79 8.33 -9.84
N TYR A 445 -10.87 7.57 -9.24
CA TYR A 445 -10.38 6.37 -9.87
C TYR A 445 -10.47 5.21 -8.90
N PHE A 446 -10.81 4.05 -9.43
CA PHE A 446 -10.55 2.77 -8.77
C PHE A 446 -9.37 2.13 -9.47
N GLY A 447 -8.36 1.71 -8.72
CA GLY A 447 -7.12 1.22 -9.30
C GLY A 447 -6.54 0.04 -8.56
N CYS A 448 -5.52 -0.54 -9.17
CA CYS A 448 -4.74 -1.62 -8.61
C CYS A 448 -3.25 -1.33 -8.76
N ILE A 449 -2.51 -1.55 -7.68
CA ILE A 449 -1.05 -1.46 -7.64
C ILE A 449 -0.44 -2.76 -7.16
N LEU A 450 0.80 -2.99 -7.58
CA LEU A 450 1.68 -4.03 -7.08
C LEU A 450 2.64 -3.38 -6.07
N ALA A 451 2.70 -3.88 -4.83
CA ALA A 451 3.84 -3.54 -3.97
C ALA A 451 5.08 -4.30 -4.47
N THR A 452 6.28 -3.72 -4.42
CA THR A 452 7.50 -4.34 -4.98
C THR A 452 8.64 -4.49 -3.99
#